data_AF-A0A7S7NKC2-F1
#
_entry.id   AF-A0A7S7NKC2-F1
#
_cell.length_a   1.000
_cell.length_b   1.000
_cell.length_c   1.000
_cell.angle_alpha   90.00
_cell.angle_beta   90.00
_cell.angle_gamma   90.00
#
_symmetry.space_group_name_H-M   'P 1'
#
loop_
_entity.id
_entity.type
_entity.pdbx_description
1 polymer ?
#
loop_
_entity_poly.entity_id
_entity_poly.type
_entity_poly.pdbx_seq_one_letter_code
_entity_poly.pdbx_strand_id
1 'polypeptide(L)'
;MNDNEALRAPGHCLEPAEIEAFVEGRADQLAAHVEACPACSHVAASYREFLEADVRADEKADIEWIESRLRKPAPKRSWFAWLGPSPMPRWAFSLAAILLIVAGSLQLRRMAGPGLRTPETGASVVRSSQVHLQSPSGDVETAPDFFQWDPVDKAAAYEFQITEVDGTPLWTGRTNQTKLNSAPDIQRFMLPRKALLWRVKALSASGGVIAESASERFKVLPSASR
;
A
#
# COMPACT_ATOMS: atom_id res chain seq x y z
N MET A 1 15.41 8.51 -39.43
CA MET A 1 15.90 7.54 -38.42
C MET A 1 17.40 7.75 -38.27
N ASN A 2 17.96 8.44 -37.29
CA ASN A 2 17.50 9.17 -36.09
C ASN A 2 18.38 10.45 -36.01
N ASP A 3 18.00 11.56 -35.36
CA ASP A 3 18.48 11.84 -34.01
C ASP A 3 17.72 12.94 -33.24
N ASN A 4 16.60 13.48 -33.73
CA ASN A 4 15.60 14.13 -32.86
C ASN A 4 14.28 14.44 -33.58
N GLU A 5 13.61 13.39 -34.04
CA GLU A 5 12.13 13.36 -34.11
C GLU A 5 11.51 13.34 -32.69
N ALA A 6 12.32 13.49 -31.64
CA ALA A 6 11.98 13.25 -30.23
C ALA A 6 11.88 14.53 -29.38
N LEU A 7 11.79 15.70 -30.02
CA LEU A 7 11.20 16.91 -29.45
C LEU A 7 9.69 16.64 -29.25
N ARG A 8 9.39 15.85 -28.22
CA ARG A 8 8.06 15.43 -27.78
C ARG A 8 7.07 16.59 -27.90
N ALA A 9 6.01 16.37 -28.67
CA ALA A 9 4.89 17.30 -28.80
C ALA A 9 4.38 17.74 -27.40
N PRO A 10 3.80 18.95 -27.27
CA PRO A 10 3.20 19.40 -26.00
C PRO A 10 2.20 18.36 -25.52
N GLY A 11 2.56 17.60 -24.47
CA GLY A 11 1.80 16.45 -23.97
C GLY A 11 2.62 15.23 -23.58
N HIS A 12 3.88 15.11 -24.01
CA HIS A 12 4.76 14.02 -23.56
C HIS A 12 5.90 14.56 -22.68
N CYS A 13 5.85 14.26 -21.38
CA CYS A 13 6.90 14.61 -20.42
C CYS A 13 8.13 13.72 -20.59
N LEU A 14 9.27 14.13 -20.01
CA LEU A 14 10.47 13.31 -19.88
C LEU A 14 10.26 12.14 -18.92
N GLU A 15 10.89 11.00 -19.19
CA GLU A 15 10.93 9.86 -18.29
C GLU A 15 11.86 10.17 -17.10
N PRO A 16 11.68 9.51 -15.93
CA PRO A 16 12.51 9.78 -14.75
C PRO A 16 14.03 9.70 -14.99
N ALA A 17 14.48 8.71 -15.79
CA ALA A 17 15.91 8.54 -16.11
C ALA A 17 16.46 9.67 -16.98
N GLU A 18 15.62 10.29 -17.82
CA GLU A 18 16.01 11.44 -18.66
C GLU A 18 16.15 12.71 -17.81
N ILE A 19 15.24 12.91 -16.83
CA ILE A 19 15.32 13.99 -15.85
C ILE A 19 16.56 13.85 -14.97
N GLU A 20 16.84 12.64 -14.47
CA GLU A 20 18.04 12.34 -13.69
C GLU A 20 19.32 12.65 -14.48
N ALA A 21 19.40 12.16 -15.73
CA ALA A 21 20.53 12.45 -16.61
C ALA A 21 20.69 13.95 -16.89
N PHE A 22 19.58 14.69 -17.02
CA PHE A 22 19.62 16.15 -17.19
C PHE A 22 20.12 16.86 -15.91
N VAL A 23 19.60 16.50 -14.73
CA VAL A 23 19.99 17.13 -13.46
C VAL A 23 21.46 16.87 -13.12
N GLU A 24 21.98 15.69 -13.45
CA GLU A 24 23.40 15.36 -13.29
C GLU A 24 24.31 15.99 -14.37
N GLY A 25 23.77 16.79 -15.30
CA GLY A 25 24.53 17.42 -16.37
C GLY A 25 25.02 16.47 -17.46
N ARG A 26 24.39 15.29 -17.60
CA ARG A 26 24.72 14.28 -18.63
C ARG A 26 23.86 14.40 -19.89
N ALA A 27 22.87 15.30 -19.90
CA ALA A 27 21.90 15.42 -20.99
C ALA A 27 21.46 16.88 -21.26
N ASP A 28 22.43 17.78 -21.51
CA ASP A 28 22.19 19.20 -21.76
C ASP A 28 21.24 19.49 -22.92
N GLN A 29 21.16 18.58 -23.90
CA GLN A 29 20.22 18.66 -25.02
C GLN A 29 18.73 18.69 -24.58
N LEU A 30 18.42 18.29 -23.35
CA LEU A 30 17.06 18.30 -22.80
C LEU A 30 16.66 19.66 -22.20
N ALA A 31 17.60 20.61 -22.06
CA ALA A 31 17.35 21.91 -21.41
C ALA A 31 16.16 22.67 -22.02
N ALA A 32 16.09 22.72 -23.36
CA ALA A 32 15.01 23.42 -24.07
C ALA A 32 13.63 22.83 -23.76
N HIS A 33 13.51 21.50 -23.58
CA HIS A 33 12.25 20.87 -23.19
C HIS A 33 11.90 21.18 -21.74
N VAL A 34 12.89 21.03 -20.83
CA VAL A 34 12.67 21.28 -19.41
C VAL A 34 12.23 22.73 -19.17
N GLU A 35 12.82 23.70 -19.85
CA GLU A 35 12.41 25.10 -19.79
C GLU A 35 11.00 25.35 -20.35
N ALA A 36 10.63 24.67 -21.43
CA ALA A 36 9.33 24.84 -22.08
C ALA A 36 8.17 24.09 -21.39
N CYS A 37 8.46 23.05 -20.60
CA CYS A 37 7.48 22.14 -20.00
C CYS A 37 7.37 22.34 -18.48
N PRO A 38 6.29 22.97 -17.96
CA PRO A 38 6.15 23.26 -16.52
C PRO A 38 6.21 22.03 -15.61
N ALA A 39 5.75 20.87 -16.08
CA ALA A 39 5.84 19.63 -15.33
C ALA A 39 7.29 19.15 -15.20
N CYS A 40 8.04 19.16 -16.30
CA CYS A 40 9.44 18.72 -16.29
C CYS A 40 10.34 19.70 -15.55
N SER A 41 10.11 21.02 -15.65
CA SER A 41 10.85 22.02 -14.87
C SER A 41 10.62 21.84 -13.37
N HIS A 42 9.37 21.60 -12.95
CA HIS A 42 9.05 21.35 -11.55
C HIS A 42 9.73 20.08 -11.03
N VAL A 43 9.63 18.96 -11.75
CA VAL A 43 10.28 17.71 -11.35
C VAL A 43 11.80 17.85 -11.29
N ALA A 44 12.43 18.49 -12.28
CA ALA A 44 13.87 18.73 -12.27
C ALA A 44 14.30 19.64 -11.10
N ALA A 45 13.51 20.66 -10.77
CA ALA A 45 13.76 21.53 -9.62
C ALA A 45 13.66 20.78 -8.30
N SER A 46 12.60 19.99 -8.09
CA SER A 46 12.44 19.17 -6.89
C SER A 46 13.55 18.12 -6.75
N TYR A 47 14.02 17.55 -7.86
CA TYR A 47 15.11 16.59 -7.84
C TYR A 47 16.45 17.25 -7.47
N ARG A 48 16.73 18.45 -7.98
CA ARG A 48 17.90 19.25 -7.54
C ARG A 48 17.83 19.60 -6.07
N GLU A 49 16.68 20.09 -5.60
CA GLU A 49 16.47 20.40 -4.18
C GLU A 49 16.76 19.18 -3.30
N PHE A 50 16.30 17.99 -3.72
CA PHE A 50 16.60 16.75 -3.00
C PHE A 50 18.09 16.40 -2.97
N LEU A 51 18.81 16.56 -4.10
CA LEU A 51 20.25 16.27 -4.17
C LEU A 51 21.11 17.28 -3.41
N GLU A 52 20.68 18.53 -3.36
CA GLU A 52 21.35 19.63 -2.67
C GLU A 52 20.96 19.71 -1.19
N ALA A 53 19.89 19.03 -0.77
CA ALA A 53 19.43 19.06 0.61
C ALA A 53 20.45 18.40 1.55
N ASP A 54 21.03 19.22 2.44
CA ASP A 54 21.80 18.74 3.57
C ASP A 54 20.86 18.11 4.62
N VAL A 55 21.25 16.93 5.12
CA VAL A 55 20.55 16.27 6.23
C VAL A 55 20.55 17.19 7.45
N ARG A 56 19.36 17.48 7.97
CA ARG A 56 19.20 18.38 9.11
C ARG A 56 19.74 17.72 10.38
N ALA A 57 20.17 18.54 11.35
CA ALA A 57 20.78 18.05 12.57
C ALA A 57 19.85 17.14 13.40
N ASP A 58 18.55 17.37 13.35
CA ASP A 58 17.50 16.56 13.99
C ASP A 58 17.23 15.25 13.25
N GLU A 59 17.42 15.20 11.93
CA GLU A 59 17.22 13.98 11.11
C GLU A 59 18.39 12.99 11.22
N LYS A 60 19.60 13.47 11.57
CA LYS A 60 20.78 12.60 11.70
C LYS A 60 20.58 11.47 12.70
N ALA A 61 19.91 11.75 13.82
CA ALA A 61 19.64 10.76 14.85
C ALA A 61 18.72 9.63 14.33
N ASP A 62 17.73 9.98 13.51
CA ASP A 62 16.81 9.02 12.91
C ASP A 62 17.50 8.15 11.85
N ILE A 63 18.36 8.75 11.02
CA ILE A 63 19.15 8.02 10.03
C ILE A 63 20.10 7.04 10.71
N GLU A 64 20.84 7.47 11.74
CA GLU A 64 21.72 6.60 12.53
C GLU A 64 20.94 5.44 13.17
N TRP A 65 19.74 5.72 13.68
CA TRP A 65 18.86 4.68 14.22
C TRP A 65 18.45 3.66 13.14
N ILE A 66 18.05 4.10 11.94
CA ILE A 66 17.69 3.21 10.82
C ILE A 66 18.90 2.36 10.40
N GLU A 67 20.07 2.98 10.22
CA GLU A 67 21.30 2.28 9.86
C GLU A 67 21.67 1.22 10.90
N SER A 68 21.54 1.54 12.19
CA SER A 68 21.78 0.58 13.27
C SER A 68 20.85 -0.64 13.20
N ARG A 69 19.63 -0.44 12.71
CA ARG A 69 18.62 -1.49 12.56
C ARG A 69 18.87 -2.37 11.34
N LEU A 70 19.39 -1.79 10.26
CA LEU A 70 19.77 -2.51 9.03
C LEU A 70 21.11 -3.23 9.18
N ARG A 71 22.05 -2.69 9.97
CA ARG A 71 23.26 -3.38 10.43
C ARG A 71 22.94 -4.45 11.48
N LYS A 72 22.07 -5.41 11.17
CA LYS A 72 22.05 -6.66 11.93
C LYS A 72 23.31 -7.43 11.56
N PRO A 73 24.25 -7.68 12.49
CA PRO A 73 25.37 -8.55 12.19
C PRO A 73 24.81 -9.92 11.81
N ALA A 74 25.24 -10.45 10.66
CA ALA A 74 24.95 -11.83 10.30
C ALA A 74 25.37 -12.72 11.49
N PRO A 75 24.49 -13.60 12.00
CA PRO A 75 24.85 -14.43 13.14
C PRO A 75 26.05 -15.29 12.75
N LYS A 76 27.23 -15.03 13.34
CA LYS A 76 28.38 -15.94 13.29
C LYS A 76 28.04 -17.16 14.15
N ARG A 77 27.19 -18.04 13.61
CA ARG A 77 26.90 -19.34 14.19
C ARG A 77 28.07 -20.26 13.87
N SER A 78 28.98 -20.45 14.83
CA SER A 78 29.99 -21.52 14.79
C SER A 78 29.33 -22.89 14.99
N TRP A 79 28.53 -23.31 14.02
CA TRP A 79 27.79 -24.57 14.06
C TRP A 79 28.69 -25.81 14.14
N PHE A 80 29.99 -25.67 13.81
CA PHE A 80 30.99 -26.72 13.90
C PHE A 80 31.51 -27.00 15.31
N ALA A 81 31.22 -26.19 16.33
CA ALA A 81 31.70 -26.44 17.70
C ALA A 81 30.97 -27.60 18.41
N TRP A 82 29.85 -28.08 17.85
CA TRP A 82 29.09 -29.22 18.39
C TRP A 82 29.35 -30.55 17.65
N LEU A 83 30.13 -30.53 16.57
CA LEU A 83 30.60 -31.75 15.88
C LEU A 83 31.88 -32.28 16.56
N GLY A 84 31.76 -32.63 17.85
CA GLY A 84 32.74 -33.46 18.52
C GLY A 84 32.79 -34.87 17.89
N PRO A 85 33.90 -35.61 18.04
CA PRO A 85 34.11 -36.91 17.39
C PRO A 85 33.33 -38.00 18.13
N SER A 86 32.01 -37.95 18.05
CA SER A 86 31.15 -39.08 18.41
C SER A 86 30.92 -39.91 17.14
N PRO A 87 31.15 -41.24 17.14
CA PRO A 87 30.85 -42.08 16.00
C PRO A 87 29.33 -42.13 15.79
N MET A 88 28.80 -41.24 14.94
CA MET A 88 27.38 -41.21 14.64
C MET A 88 26.97 -42.54 14.00
N PRO A 89 25.93 -43.19 14.52
CA PRO A 89 25.49 -44.45 13.97
C PRO A 89 24.81 -44.22 12.61
N ARG A 90 25.09 -45.09 11.65
CA ARG A 90 24.71 -44.94 10.23
C ARG A 90 23.20 -44.74 9.97
N TRP A 91 22.34 -45.07 10.94
CA TRP A 91 20.89 -44.83 10.85
C TRP A 91 20.48 -43.36 11.03
N ALA A 92 21.34 -42.49 11.55
CA ALA A 92 21.05 -41.06 11.73
C ALA A 92 20.91 -40.30 10.40
N PHE A 93 21.61 -40.73 9.35
CA PHE A 93 21.55 -40.08 8.03
C PHE A 93 20.18 -40.24 7.35
N SER A 94 19.51 -41.39 7.55
CA SER A 94 18.19 -41.64 6.96
C SER A 94 17.10 -40.74 7.55
N LEU A 95 17.15 -40.50 8.86
CA LEU A 95 16.20 -39.59 9.53
C LEU A 95 16.43 -38.12 9.13
N ALA A 96 17.68 -37.71 9.00
CA ALA A 96 18.02 -36.35 8.56
C ALA A 96 17.55 -36.08 7.12
N ALA A 97 17.68 -37.05 6.21
CA ALA A 97 17.20 -36.92 4.84
C ALA A 97 15.67 -36.77 4.76
N ILE A 98 14.92 -37.56 5.53
CA ILE A 98 13.46 -37.45 5.60
C ILE A 98 13.03 -36.10 6.16
N LEU A 99 13.67 -35.63 7.24
CA LEU A 99 13.37 -34.31 7.83
C LEU A 99 13.68 -33.17 6.86
N LEU A 100 14.76 -33.25 6.08
CA LEU A 100 15.08 -32.24 5.06
C LEU A 100 14.04 -32.23 3.92
N ILE A 101 13.54 -33.39 3.49
CA ILE A 101 12.47 -33.48 2.50
C ILE A 101 11.17 -32.89 3.05
N VAL A 102 10.79 -33.22 4.29
CA VAL A 102 9.57 -32.70 4.92
C VAL A 102 9.69 -31.18 5.11
N ALA A 103 10.78 -30.69 5.69
CA ALA A 103 11.02 -29.26 5.90
C ALA A 103 11.09 -28.50 4.58
N GLY A 104 11.80 -29.03 3.58
CA GLY A 104 11.87 -28.46 2.24
C GLY A 104 10.49 -28.40 1.57
N SER A 105 9.68 -29.45 1.68
CA SER A 105 8.32 -29.47 1.11
C SER A 105 7.40 -28.45 1.79
N LEU A 106 7.50 -28.30 3.12
CA LEU A 106 6.71 -27.33 3.88
C LEU A 106 7.16 -25.90 3.55
N GLN A 107 8.46 -25.69 3.35
CA GLN A 107 9.02 -24.39 3.05
C GLN A 107 8.73 -23.97 1.60
N LEU A 108 8.72 -24.90 0.64
CA LEU A 108 8.23 -24.64 -0.72
C LEU A 108 6.73 -24.28 -0.71
N ARG A 109 5.91 -24.92 0.13
CA ARG A 109 4.49 -24.53 0.28
C ARG A 109 4.30 -23.14 0.90
N ARG A 110 5.24 -22.69 1.74
CA ARG A 110 5.22 -21.32 2.31
C ARG A 110 5.80 -20.27 1.35
N MET A 111 6.75 -20.65 0.48
CA MET A 111 7.29 -19.79 -0.57
C MET A 111 6.43 -19.74 -1.83
N ALA A 112 5.51 -20.68 -2.01
CA ALA A 112 4.35 -20.50 -2.87
C ALA A 112 3.47 -19.40 -2.26
N GLY A 113 3.88 -18.14 -2.47
CA GLY A 113 3.05 -16.99 -2.20
C GLY A 113 1.71 -17.12 -2.93
N PRO A 114 0.69 -16.33 -2.56
CA PRO A 114 -0.59 -16.32 -3.26
C PRO A 114 -0.31 -16.19 -4.75
N GLY A 115 -0.66 -17.23 -5.52
CA GLY A 115 -0.38 -17.27 -6.94
C GLY A 115 -0.99 -16.05 -7.58
N LEU A 116 -0.15 -15.08 -7.93
CA LEU A 116 -0.54 -13.97 -8.77
C LEU A 116 -0.84 -14.59 -10.13
N ARG A 117 -2.13 -14.83 -10.38
CA ARG A 117 -2.62 -15.11 -11.72
C ARG A 117 -2.20 -13.92 -12.57
N THR A 118 -1.15 -14.08 -13.37
CA THR A 118 -0.85 -13.18 -14.47
C THR A 118 -2.05 -13.28 -15.42
N PRO A 119 -2.81 -12.20 -15.63
CA PRO A 119 -3.87 -12.22 -16.62
C PRO A 119 -3.20 -12.39 -17.99
N GLU A 120 -3.64 -13.41 -18.71
CA GLU A 120 -3.32 -13.60 -20.13
C GLU A 120 -3.61 -12.30 -20.89
N THR A 121 -2.59 -11.87 -21.60
CA THR A 121 -2.57 -11.01 -22.79
C THR A 121 -3.95 -10.53 -23.28
N GLY A 122 -4.30 -9.30 -22.92
CA GLY A 122 -5.47 -8.62 -23.51
C GLY A 122 -6.07 -7.56 -22.58
N ALA A 123 -5.44 -6.39 -22.53
CA ALA A 123 -6.02 -5.12 -22.03
C ALA A 123 -6.91 -5.22 -20.79
N SER A 124 -6.31 -5.10 -19.60
CA SER A 124 -7.05 -4.58 -18.45
C SER A 124 -6.09 -3.85 -17.51
N VAL A 125 -5.73 -2.63 -17.90
CA VAL A 125 -5.37 -1.61 -16.90
C VAL A 125 -6.67 -1.35 -16.13
N VAL A 126 -6.96 -2.17 -15.12
CA VAL A 126 -8.00 -1.89 -14.14
C VAL A 126 -7.49 -0.71 -13.34
N ARG A 127 -7.77 0.50 -13.81
CA ARG A 127 -7.90 1.62 -12.88
C ARG A 127 -9.01 1.18 -11.95
N SER A 128 -8.65 0.82 -10.72
CA SER A 128 -9.60 0.38 -9.70
C SER A 128 -10.77 1.35 -9.71
N SER A 129 -11.93 0.89 -10.19
CA SER A 129 -13.12 1.70 -10.13
C SER A 129 -13.30 2.13 -8.67
N GLN A 130 -13.57 3.42 -8.45
CA GLN A 130 -13.70 3.94 -7.10
C GLN A 130 -15.16 3.78 -6.65
N VAL A 131 -15.37 3.23 -5.46
CA VAL A 131 -16.68 3.28 -4.81
C VAL A 131 -16.87 4.70 -4.28
N HIS A 132 -17.93 5.39 -4.70
CA HIS A 132 -18.23 6.73 -4.23
C HIS A 132 -19.14 6.67 -2.99
N LEU A 133 -18.71 7.30 -1.90
CA LEU A 133 -19.39 7.28 -0.62
C LEU A 133 -20.34 8.48 -0.54
N GLN A 134 -21.59 8.26 -0.10
CA GLN A 134 -22.62 9.30 -0.08
C GLN A 134 -22.82 9.90 1.31
N SER A 135 -22.95 9.06 2.34
CA SER A 135 -23.25 9.49 3.70
C SER A 135 -22.91 8.39 4.70
N PRO A 136 -22.45 8.72 5.92
CA PRO A 136 -22.19 10.06 6.48
C PRO A 136 -20.81 10.62 6.06
N SER A 137 -20.70 11.95 6.02
CA SER A 137 -19.45 12.68 5.77
C SER A 137 -19.38 13.92 6.66
N GLY A 138 -18.19 14.24 7.16
CA GLY A 138 -17.94 15.44 7.95
C GLY A 138 -18.54 15.41 9.36
N ASP A 139 -18.93 16.58 9.86
CA ASP A 139 -19.49 16.73 11.20
C ASP A 139 -21.02 16.54 11.15
N VAL A 140 -21.54 15.60 11.94
CA VAL A 140 -22.96 15.23 11.99
C VAL A 140 -23.54 15.48 13.38
N GLU A 141 -24.78 15.97 13.47
CA GLU A 141 -25.39 16.33 14.77
C GLU A 141 -25.73 15.12 15.64
N THR A 142 -26.14 14.02 15.01
CA THR A 142 -26.52 12.77 15.67
C THR A 142 -25.76 11.59 15.06
N ALA A 143 -25.68 10.49 15.81
CA ALA A 143 -25.13 9.25 15.28
C ALA A 143 -25.94 8.82 14.03
N PRO A 144 -25.29 8.58 12.88
CA PRO A 144 -25.99 8.23 11.65
C PRO A 144 -26.68 6.87 11.76
N ASP A 145 -27.94 6.81 11.33
CA ASP A 145 -28.74 5.57 11.33
C ASP A 145 -28.31 4.57 10.25
N PHE A 146 -27.62 5.05 9.22
CA PHE A 146 -27.14 4.23 8.11
C PHE A 146 -25.94 4.84 7.41
N PHE A 147 -25.25 3.99 6.65
CA PHE A 147 -24.19 4.32 5.71
C PHE A 147 -24.67 4.00 4.30
N GLN A 148 -24.31 4.84 3.32
CA GLN A 148 -24.75 4.68 1.94
C GLN A 148 -23.65 5.06 0.95
N TRP A 149 -23.57 4.30 -0.15
CA TRP A 149 -22.62 4.48 -1.23
C TRP A 149 -23.25 4.19 -2.59
N ASP A 150 -22.58 4.59 -3.67
CA ASP A 150 -23.05 4.33 -5.03
C ASP A 150 -22.87 2.85 -5.42
N PRO A 151 -23.82 2.26 -6.16
CA PRO A 151 -23.66 0.90 -6.68
C PRO A 151 -22.49 0.82 -7.64
N VAL A 152 -21.72 -0.26 -7.54
CA VAL A 152 -20.65 -0.60 -8.49
C VAL A 152 -21.15 -1.69 -9.44
N ASP A 153 -20.97 -1.46 -10.74
CA ASP A 153 -21.31 -2.45 -11.76
C ASP A 153 -20.57 -3.78 -11.50
N LYS A 154 -21.28 -4.90 -11.66
CA LYS A 154 -20.78 -6.27 -11.40
C LYS A 154 -20.41 -6.61 -9.95
N ALA A 155 -20.71 -5.73 -9.00
CA ALA A 155 -20.56 -6.05 -7.58
C ALA A 155 -21.67 -7.03 -7.13
N ALA A 156 -21.25 -8.15 -6.53
CA ALA A 156 -22.16 -9.12 -5.91
C ALA A 156 -22.33 -8.87 -4.41
N ALA A 157 -21.33 -8.27 -3.76
CA ALA A 157 -21.35 -7.92 -2.36
C ALA A 157 -20.44 -6.72 -2.07
N TYR A 158 -20.55 -6.17 -0.88
CA TYR A 158 -19.73 -5.09 -0.36
C TYR A 158 -19.18 -5.48 1.01
N GLU A 159 -17.91 -5.16 1.25
CA GLU A 159 -17.28 -5.24 2.56
C GLU A 159 -17.09 -3.82 3.10
N PHE A 160 -17.69 -3.55 4.25
CA PHE A 160 -17.68 -2.27 4.92
C PHE A 160 -16.76 -2.34 6.14
N GLN A 161 -15.98 -1.28 6.37
CA GLN A 161 -15.07 -1.18 7.50
C GLN A 161 -15.16 0.19 8.16
N ILE A 162 -15.14 0.22 9.49
CA ILE A 162 -14.92 1.43 10.30
C ILE A 162 -13.58 1.30 11.00
N THR A 163 -12.81 2.37 10.97
CA THR A 163 -11.55 2.50 11.68
C THR A 163 -11.50 3.81 12.47
N GLU A 164 -10.57 3.88 13.41
CA GLU A 164 -10.12 5.15 13.96
C GLU A 164 -9.22 5.89 12.94
N VAL A 165 -8.88 7.14 13.26
CA VAL A 165 -8.05 8.01 12.39
C VAL A 165 -6.61 7.48 12.30
N ASP A 166 -6.14 6.73 13.28
CA ASP A 166 -4.84 6.04 13.27
C ASP A 166 -4.84 4.73 12.47
N GLY A 167 -5.99 4.34 11.91
CA GLY A 167 -6.17 3.11 11.15
C GLY A 167 -6.57 1.89 11.99
N THR A 168 -6.74 2.01 13.31
CA THR A 168 -7.17 0.90 14.17
C THR A 168 -8.57 0.42 13.76
N PRO A 169 -8.75 -0.85 13.37
CA PRO A 169 -10.05 -1.35 12.94
C PRO A 169 -11.00 -1.50 14.13
N LEU A 170 -12.18 -0.89 14.03
CA LEU A 170 -13.24 -0.98 15.05
C LEU A 170 -14.33 -1.98 14.68
N TRP A 171 -14.70 -2.01 13.40
CA TRP A 171 -15.78 -2.86 12.90
C TRP A 171 -15.58 -3.23 11.44
N THR A 172 -16.04 -4.43 11.05
CA THR A 172 -16.06 -4.87 9.65
C THR A 172 -17.27 -5.77 9.43
N GLY A 173 -17.91 -5.65 8.27
CA GLY A 173 -19.06 -6.48 7.90
C GLY A 173 -19.27 -6.54 6.40
N ARG A 174 -20.19 -7.41 5.98
CA ARG A 174 -20.53 -7.59 4.57
C ARG A 174 -22.03 -7.44 4.33
N THR A 175 -22.39 -6.88 3.18
CA THR A 175 -23.78 -6.71 2.73
C THR A 175 -23.85 -6.84 1.22
N ASN A 176 -25.00 -7.26 0.68
CA ASN A 176 -25.30 -7.22 -0.75
C ASN A 176 -26.07 -5.97 -1.18
N GLN A 177 -26.32 -5.06 -0.24
CA GLN A 177 -26.99 -3.78 -0.47
C GLN A 177 -25.98 -2.65 -0.50
N THR A 178 -26.34 -1.52 -1.13
CA THR A 178 -25.55 -0.28 -1.12
C THR A 178 -25.84 0.62 0.08
N LYS A 179 -26.55 0.07 1.07
CA LYS A 179 -26.92 0.70 2.32
C LYS A 179 -26.66 -0.28 3.46
N LEU A 180 -26.05 0.20 4.52
CA LEU A 180 -25.83 -0.55 5.76
C LEU A 180 -26.45 0.20 6.93
N ASN A 181 -27.40 -0.42 7.62
CA ASN A 181 -27.98 0.17 8.82
C ASN A 181 -26.96 0.14 9.97
N SER A 182 -26.85 1.24 10.69
CA SER A 182 -26.01 1.39 11.88
C SER A 182 -26.65 0.65 13.05
N ALA A 183 -26.44 -0.66 13.13
CA ALA A 183 -26.89 -1.47 14.26
C ALA A 183 -26.21 -1.02 15.58
N PRO A 184 -26.75 -1.39 16.76
CA PRO A 184 -26.22 -0.92 18.05
C PRO A 184 -24.73 -1.23 18.29
N ASP A 185 -24.21 -2.30 17.70
CA ASP A 185 -22.81 -2.69 17.73
C ASP A 185 -21.89 -1.77 16.93
N ILE A 186 -22.43 -1.05 15.93
CA ILE A 186 -21.74 0.00 15.18
C ILE A 186 -21.90 1.35 15.91
N GLN A 187 -23.11 1.69 16.35
CA GLN A 187 -23.41 2.98 16.98
C GLN A 187 -22.58 3.23 18.26
N ARG A 188 -22.26 2.19 19.03
CA ARG A 188 -21.44 2.30 20.24
C ARG A 188 -20.05 2.91 20.00
N PHE A 189 -19.55 2.90 18.77
CA PHE A 189 -18.26 3.51 18.41
C PHE A 189 -18.38 5.00 18.09
N MET A 190 -19.58 5.49 17.76
CA MET A 190 -19.87 6.84 17.29
C MET A 190 -20.02 7.82 18.47
N LEU A 191 -18.98 7.92 19.29
CA LEU A 191 -18.96 8.80 20.46
C LEU A 191 -18.85 10.27 20.04
N PRO A 192 -19.50 11.21 20.76
CA PRO A 192 -19.35 12.64 20.50
C PRO A 192 -17.88 13.07 20.48
N ARG A 193 -17.52 13.94 19.54
CA ARG A 193 -16.16 14.46 19.28
C ARG A 193 -15.13 13.42 18.81
N LYS A 194 -15.46 12.13 18.75
CA LYS A 194 -14.58 11.10 18.19
C LYS A 194 -14.74 11.06 16.67
N ALA A 195 -13.66 11.36 15.95
CA ALA A 195 -13.63 11.21 14.50
C ALA A 195 -13.39 9.74 14.14
N LEU A 196 -14.17 9.25 13.18
CA LEU A 196 -14.06 7.90 12.65
C LEU A 196 -13.86 7.97 11.14
N LEU A 197 -13.23 6.95 10.60
CA LEU A 197 -13.11 6.73 9.16
C LEU A 197 -13.94 5.51 8.79
N TRP A 198 -14.53 5.53 7.60
CA TRP A 198 -15.18 4.37 7.04
C TRP A 198 -14.88 4.24 5.56
N ARG A 199 -14.91 3.00 5.07
CA ARG A 199 -14.67 2.68 3.67
C ARG A 199 -15.43 1.45 3.24
N VAL A 200 -15.56 1.28 1.92
CA VAL A 200 -16.27 0.17 1.29
C VAL A 200 -15.43 -0.43 0.17
N LYS A 201 -15.38 -1.76 0.14
CA LYS A 201 -14.85 -2.55 -0.97
C LYS A 201 -15.99 -3.25 -1.68
N ALA A 202 -16.09 -3.09 -3.00
CA ALA A 202 -17.01 -3.87 -3.81
C ALA A 202 -16.35 -5.20 -4.22
N LEU A 203 -17.09 -6.28 -4.05
CA LEU A 203 -16.64 -7.65 -4.29
C LEU A 203 -17.42 -8.22 -5.48
N SER A 204 -16.71 -8.87 -6.39
CA SER A 204 -17.32 -9.70 -7.45
C SER A 204 -17.93 -10.99 -6.88
N ALA A 205 -18.68 -11.72 -7.71
CA ALA A 205 -19.27 -13.01 -7.34
C ALA A 205 -18.23 -14.08 -6.94
N SER A 206 -16.98 -13.96 -7.40
CA SER A 206 -15.87 -14.83 -7.00
C SER A 206 -15.19 -14.41 -5.68
N GLY A 207 -15.63 -13.30 -5.08
CA GLY A 207 -15.05 -12.72 -3.87
C GLY A 207 -13.85 -11.79 -4.11
N GLY A 208 -13.43 -11.60 -5.36
CA GLY A 208 -12.35 -10.67 -5.70
C GLY A 208 -12.81 -9.21 -5.59
N VAL A 209 -11.95 -8.34 -5.05
CA VAL A 209 -12.21 -6.89 -4.99
C VAL A 209 -12.16 -6.31 -6.40
N ILE A 210 -13.23 -5.62 -6.80
CA ILE A 210 -13.33 -4.96 -8.11
C ILE A 210 -13.31 -3.43 -8.00
N ALA A 211 -13.65 -2.90 -6.83
CA ALA A 211 -13.63 -1.47 -6.54
C ALA A 211 -13.37 -1.24 -5.04
N GLU A 212 -12.76 -0.12 -4.70
CA GLU A 212 -12.57 0.33 -3.31
C GLU A 212 -12.83 1.83 -3.22
N SER A 213 -13.44 2.29 -2.13
CA SER A 213 -13.58 3.72 -1.85
C SER A 213 -12.31 4.28 -1.23
N ALA A 214 -12.14 5.61 -1.32
CA ALA A 214 -11.32 6.31 -0.35
C ALA A 214 -11.94 6.18 1.06
N SER A 215 -11.15 6.43 2.11
CA SER A 215 -11.67 6.53 3.47
C SER A 215 -12.41 7.85 3.64
N GLU A 216 -13.68 7.79 4.05
CA GLU A 216 -14.49 8.96 4.37
C GLU A 216 -14.50 9.20 5.87
N ARG A 217 -14.39 10.47 6.28
CA ARG A 217 -14.33 10.85 7.70
C ARG A 217 -15.68 11.35 8.15
N PHE A 218 -16.14 10.92 9.33
CA PHE A 218 -17.24 11.58 10.02
C PHE A 218 -16.99 11.74 11.52
N LYS A 219 -17.71 12.66 12.16
CA LYS A 219 -17.63 12.93 13.60
C LYS A 219 -18.99 13.38 14.13
N VAL A 220 -19.46 12.76 15.21
CA VAL A 220 -20.70 13.19 15.87
C VAL A 220 -20.43 14.40 16.75
N LEU A 221 -21.21 15.46 16.59
CA LEU A 221 -21.13 16.67 17.40
C LEU A 221 -21.71 16.42 18.80
N PRO A 222 -21.26 17.15 19.82
CA PRO A 222 -21.92 17.13 21.13
C PRO A 222 -23.35 17.65 20.97
N SER A 223 -24.32 16.92 21.51
CA SER A 223 -25.66 17.46 21.68
C SER A 223 -25.59 18.71 22.55
N ALA A 224 -26.11 19.83 22.06
CA ALA A 224 -26.20 21.05 22.85
C ALA A 224 -27.11 20.76 24.06
N SER A 225 -26.53 20.73 25.26
CA SER A 225 -27.29 20.68 26.51
C SER A 225 -28.17 21.91 26.56
N ARG A 226 -29.49 21.72 26.41
CA ARG A 226 -30.49 22.77 26.51
C ARG A 226 -31.06 22.79 27.92
#